data_AF-A0A921AUA7-F1
#
_entry.id   AF-A0A921AUA7-F1
#
_cell.length_a   1.000
_cell.length_b   1.000
_cell.length_c   1.000
_cell.angle_alpha   90.00
_cell.angle_beta   90.00
_cell.angle_gamma   90.00
#
_symmetry.space_group_name_H-M   'P 1'
#
loop_
_entity.id
_entity.type
_entity.pdbx_description
1 polymer ?
#
loop_
_entity_poly.entity_id
_entity_poly.type
_entity_poly.pdbx_seq_one_letter_code
_entity_poly.pdbx_strand_id
1 'polypeptide(L)'
;MAVAMNEMEKVTLHLENGASLIFYGRLFSEAVWYDEYSGVLTHQKLYVTDQNEQVYAIQKGGEGRSLSRAYRISVHGERCVIYNGRYSMEIPLDLLLLAVRSLCGTEDGAALEQAEEILRAANC
;
A
#
# COMPACT_ATOMS: atom_id res chain seq x y z
N MET A 1 22.26 -5.98 10.58
CA MET A 1 21.69 -5.17 11.68
C MET A 1 20.33 -5.76 12.00
N ALA A 2 20.16 -6.29 13.20
CA ALA A 2 18.86 -6.82 13.65
C ALA A 2 17.93 -5.64 13.90
N VAL A 3 16.86 -5.52 13.11
CA VAL A 3 15.80 -4.54 13.34
C VAL A 3 15.15 -4.91 14.67
N ALA A 4 15.15 -3.98 15.63
CA ALA A 4 14.47 -4.15 16.90
C ALA A 4 13.05 -4.68 16.64
N MET A 5 12.62 -5.70 17.37
CA MET A 5 11.22 -6.13 17.35
C MET A 5 10.39 -4.95 17.84
N ASN A 6 9.92 -4.10 16.91
CA ASN A 6 9.11 -2.94 17.27
C ASN A 6 7.87 -3.46 18.00
N GLU A 7 7.66 -2.96 19.21
CA GLU A 7 6.46 -3.20 19.98
C GLU A 7 5.26 -2.63 19.21
N MET A 8 4.07 -3.19 19.46
CA MET A 8 2.85 -2.62 18.89
C MET A 8 2.61 -1.25 19.52
N GLU A 9 2.36 -0.25 18.69
CA GLU A 9 2.09 1.12 19.12
C GLU A 9 0.96 1.75 18.31
N LYS A 10 0.39 2.85 18.84
CA LYS A 10 -0.60 3.63 18.11
C LYS A 10 0.11 4.51 17.08
N VAL A 11 -0.03 4.17 15.81
CA VAL A 11 0.54 4.91 14.69
C VAL A 11 -0.52 5.82 14.08
N THR A 12 -0.14 7.06 13.76
CA THR A 12 -0.98 8.02 13.04
C THR A 12 -0.23 8.52 11.80
N LEU A 13 -0.81 8.30 10.62
CA LEU A 13 -0.27 8.76 9.35
C LEU A 13 -1.17 9.86 8.77
N HIS A 14 -0.61 11.05 8.55
CA HIS A 14 -1.31 12.15 7.90
C HIS A 14 -1.09 12.08 6.39
N LEU A 15 -2.18 12.03 5.64
CA LEU A 15 -2.13 11.75 4.21
C LEU A 15 -2.36 13.02 3.39
N GLU A 16 -1.80 13.05 2.19
CA GLU A 16 -1.92 14.19 1.26
C GLU A 16 -3.37 14.48 0.83
N ASN A 17 -4.25 13.48 0.92
CA ASN A 17 -5.68 13.62 0.64
C ASN A 17 -6.48 14.30 1.78
N GLY A 18 -5.78 14.76 2.83
CA GLY A 18 -6.34 15.40 4.03
C GLY A 18 -6.85 14.42 5.07
N ALA A 19 -6.86 13.11 4.80
CA ALA A 19 -7.26 12.09 5.75
C ALA A 19 -6.12 11.77 6.73
N SER A 20 -6.47 11.10 7.83
CA SER A 20 -5.50 10.49 8.74
C SER A 20 -5.82 9.02 8.89
N LEU A 21 -4.81 8.16 8.77
CA LEU A 21 -4.91 6.74 9.02
C LEU A 21 -4.37 6.45 10.42
N ILE A 22 -5.22 5.95 11.32
CA ILE A 22 -4.85 5.64 12.71
C ILE A 22 -5.03 4.15 12.91
N PHE A 23 -4.01 3.47 13.43
CA PHE A 23 -4.04 2.04 13.70
C PHE A 23 -3.10 1.68 14.85
N TYR A 24 -3.29 0.51 15.44
CA TYR A 24 -2.36 -0.08 16.39
C TYR A 24 -1.52 -1.13 15.65
N GLY A 25 -0.20 -0.96 15.64
CA GLY A 25 0.65 -1.80 14.80
C GLY A 25 2.12 -1.59 15.07
N ARG A 26 2.95 -2.36 14.36
CA ARG A 26 4.41 -2.27 14.42
C ARG A 26 5.01 -2.21 13.03
N LEU A 27 6.18 -1.59 12.94
CA LEU A 27 6.97 -1.60 11.71
C LEU A 27 7.43 -3.03 11.42
N PHE A 28 7.21 -3.48 10.18
CA PHE A 28 7.65 -4.78 9.69
C PHE A 28 8.82 -4.66 8.71
N SER A 29 8.76 -3.68 7.81
CA SER A 29 9.84 -3.41 6.85
C SER A 29 9.87 -1.94 6.48
N GLU A 30 11.04 -1.43 6.15
CA GLU A 30 11.23 -0.08 5.63
C GLU A 30 12.27 -0.06 4.52
N ALA A 31 12.11 0.89 3.60
CA ALA A 31 13.05 1.16 2.52
C ALA A 31 13.13 2.66 2.29
N VAL A 32 14.34 3.17 2.12
CA VAL A 32 14.59 4.59 1.83
C VAL A 32 15.54 4.66 0.65
N TRP A 33 15.23 5.51 -0.31
CA TRP A 33 16.13 5.80 -1.42
C TRP A 33 15.95 7.24 -1.89
N TYR A 34 17.02 7.78 -2.44
CA TYR A 34 17.05 9.10 -3.05
C TYR A 34 17.22 8.95 -4.55
N ASP A 35 16.37 9.63 -5.31
CA ASP A 35 16.51 9.74 -6.75
C ASP A 35 17.27 11.03 -7.08
N GLU A 36 18.52 10.89 -7.51
CA GLU A 36 19.39 12.03 -7.85
C GLU A 36 18.88 12.84 -9.05
N TYR A 37 18.10 12.22 -9.96
CA TYR A 37 17.58 12.91 -11.13
C TYR A 37 16.39 13.80 -10.77
N SER A 38 15.45 13.27 -9.98
CA SER A 38 14.26 14.05 -9.56
C SER A 38 14.47 14.87 -8.29
N GLY A 39 15.55 14.62 -7.55
CA GLY A 39 15.81 15.24 -6.25
C GLY A 39 14.87 14.78 -5.14
N VAL A 40 14.19 13.64 -5.32
CA VAL A 40 13.15 13.16 -4.39
C VAL A 40 13.70 12.06 -3.49
N LEU A 41 13.60 12.27 -2.18
CA LEU A 41 13.78 11.24 -1.17
C LEU A 41 12.47 10.48 -0.97
N THR A 42 12.45 9.18 -1.23
CA THR A 42 11.30 8.32 -0.97
C THR A 42 11.57 7.42 0.23
N HIS A 43 10.64 7.41 1.17
CA HIS A 43 10.63 6.53 2.34
C HIS A 43 9.36 5.69 2.31
N GLN A 44 9.53 4.38 2.27
CA GLN A 44 8.46 3.40 2.33
C GLN A 44 8.50 2.64 3.64
N LYS A 45 7.33 2.41 4.20
CA LYS A 45 7.15 1.62 5.42
C LYS A 45 6.02 0.64 5.24
N LEU A 46 6.24 -0.59 5.67
CA LEU A 46 5.23 -1.62 5.79
C LEU A 46 5.04 -1.91 7.27
N TYR A 47 3.83 -1.73 7.75
CA TYR A 47 3.42 -2.05 9.11
C TYR A 47 2.53 -3.30 9.10
N VAL A 48 2.55 -4.03 10.20
CA VAL A 48 1.56 -5.07 10.51
C VAL A 48 0.76 -4.62 11.72
N THR A 49 -0.57 -4.66 11.62
CA THR A 49 -1.48 -4.27 12.70
C THR A 49 -1.69 -5.40 13.70
N ASP A 50 -2.27 -5.09 14.85
CA ASP A 50 -2.75 -6.06 15.84
C ASP A 50 -3.86 -6.99 15.29
N GLN A 51 -4.56 -6.57 14.24
CA GLN A 51 -5.54 -7.36 13.50
C GLN A 51 -4.93 -8.16 12.33
N ASN A 52 -3.59 -8.21 12.23
CA ASN A 52 -2.87 -8.87 11.15
C ASN A 52 -3.18 -8.30 9.75
N GLU A 53 -3.58 -7.03 9.69
CA GLU A 53 -3.69 -6.25 8.46
C GLU A 53 -2.32 -5.66 8.11
N GLN A 54 -2.12 -5.30 6.84
CA GLN A 54 -0.91 -4.63 6.38
C GLN A 54 -1.21 -3.16 6.13
N VAL A 55 -0.34 -2.27 6.61
CA VAL A 55 -0.41 -0.84 6.24
C VAL A 55 0.85 -0.47 5.49
N TYR A 56 0.69 -0.12 4.22
CA TYR A 56 1.78 0.32 3.36
C TYR A 56 1.75 1.84 3.22
N ALA A 57 2.82 2.51 3.65
CA ALA A 57 2.97 3.95 3.64
C ALA A 57 4.13 4.37 2.73
N ILE A 58 3.91 5.40 1.92
CA ILE A 58 4.89 5.99 1.02
C ILE A 58 4.96 7.48 1.36
N GLN A 59 6.14 7.94 1.76
CA GLN A 59 6.45 9.33 2.01
C GLN A 59 7.48 9.77 0.99
N LYS A 60 7.18 10.84 0.25
CA LYS A 60 8.12 11.47 -0.66
C LYS A 60 8.46 12.86 -0.12
N GLY A 61 9.73 13.22 -0.11
CA GLY A 61 10.23 14.54 0.30
C GLY A 61 11.10 15.14 -0.80
N GLY A 62 10.88 16.41 -1.12
CA GLY A 62 11.66 17.20 -2.07
C GLY A 62 11.50 18.71 -1.79
N GLU A 63 12.07 19.56 -2.64
CA GLU A 63 12.01 21.03 -2.47
C GLU A 63 10.56 21.55 -2.59
N GLY A 64 9.88 21.66 -1.46
CA GLY A 64 8.65 22.46 -1.31
C GLY A 64 7.47 21.74 -0.65
N ARG A 65 7.33 20.41 -0.77
CA ARG A 65 6.26 19.64 -0.09
C ARG A 65 6.65 18.18 0.16
N SER A 66 6.28 17.66 1.33
CA SER A 66 6.25 16.22 1.59
C SER A 66 4.89 15.66 1.22
N LEU A 67 4.88 14.63 0.37
CA LEU A 67 3.69 13.90 -0.05
C LEU A 67 3.64 12.59 0.73
N SER A 68 2.54 12.32 1.41
CA SER A 68 2.35 11.07 2.16
C SER A 68 1.08 10.36 1.70
N ARG A 69 1.23 9.12 1.27
CA ARG A 69 0.15 8.20 0.95
C ARG A 69 0.25 6.98 1.83
N ALA A 70 -0.88 6.42 2.24
CA ALA A 70 -0.90 5.14 2.92
C ALA A 70 -2.15 4.36 2.55
N TYR A 71 -2.01 3.05 2.55
CA TYR A 71 -3.06 2.11 2.23
C TYR A 71 -3.07 1.01 3.29
N ARG A 72 -4.22 0.82 3.93
CA ARG A 72 -4.47 -0.34 4.78
C ARG A 72 -5.09 -1.43 3.94
N ILE A 73 -4.49 -2.60 3.98
CA ILE A 73 -4.81 -3.76 3.17
C ILE A 73 -5.22 -4.87 4.12
N SER A 74 -6.46 -5.33 4.01
CA SER A 74 -6.98 -6.47 4.76
C SER A 74 -7.48 -7.55 3.79
N VAL A 75 -7.13 -8.80 4.07
CA VAL A 75 -7.58 -9.95 3.27
C VAL A 75 -8.60 -10.72 4.09
N HIS A 76 -9.81 -10.85 3.55
CA HIS A 76 -10.94 -11.53 4.19
C HIS A 76 -11.44 -12.63 3.25
N GLY A 77 -10.97 -13.86 3.47
CA GLY A 77 -11.27 -14.99 2.58
C GLY A 77 -10.80 -14.71 1.16
N GLU A 78 -11.73 -14.66 0.21
CA GLU A 78 -11.47 -14.45 -1.21
C GLU A 78 -11.48 -12.98 -1.64
N ARG A 79 -11.48 -12.03 -0.68
CA ARG A 79 -11.55 -10.60 -0.97
C ARG A 79 -10.42 -9.84 -0.30
N CYS A 80 -9.90 -8.84 -0.99
CA CYS A 80 -8.91 -7.90 -0.51
C CYS A 80 -9.53 -6.51 -0.44
N VAL A 81 -9.48 -5.88 0.73
CA VAL A 81 -9.96 -4.51 0.95
C VAL A 81 -8.77 -3.58 1.07
N ILE A 82 -8.75 -2.52 0.26
CA ILE A 82 -7.72 -1.49 0.25
C ILE A 82 -8.34 -0.16 0.65
N TYR A 83 -7.90 0.40 1.78
CA TYR A 83 -8.44 1.62 2.37
C TYR A 83 -7.38 2.71 2.48
N ASN A 84 -7.64 3.91 1.97
CA ASN A 84 -6.69 5.03 1.94
C ASN A 84 -7.00 6.16 2.93
N GLY A 85 -7.76 5.87 3.98
CA GLY A 85 -8.21 6.87 4.96
C GLY A 85 -9.48 7.63 4.58
N ARG A 86 -9.97 7.48 3.34
CA ARG A 86 -11.20 8.15 2.88
C ARG A 86 -12.09 7.25 2.03
N TYR A 87 -11.48 6.50 1.13
CA TYR A 87 -12.16 5.57 0.24
C TYR A 87 -11.69 4.15 0.51
N SER A 88 -12.61 3.21 0.33
CA SER A 88 -12.36 1.78 0.41
C SER A 88 -12.64 1.17 -0.95
N MET A 89 -11.76 0.29 -1.39
CA MET A 89 -11.92 -0.53 -2.58
C MET A 89 -11.90 -1.98 -2.16
N GLU A 90 -12.76 -2.81 -2.75
CA GLU A 90 -12.83 -4.23 -2.49
C GLU A 90 -12.63 -4.98 -3.81
N ILE A 91 -11.64 -5.87 -3.84
CA ILE A 91 -11.24 -6.60 -5.04
C ILE A 91 -11.21 -8.11 -4.72
N PRO A 92 -11.73 -8.98 -5.58
CA PRO A 92 -11.50 -10.43 -5.47
C PRO A 92 -9.99 -10.76 -5.45
N LEU A 93 -9.57 -11.59 -4.51
CA LEU A 93 -8.15 -11.88 -4.28
C LEU A 93 -7.48 -12.50 -5.51
N ASP A 94 -8.16 -13.40 -6.22
CA ASP A 94 -7.64 -14.04 -7.43
C ASP A 94 -7.36 -13.03 -8.54
N LEU A 95 -8.24 -12.04 -8.70
CA LEU A 95 -8.09 -10.97 -9.66
C LEU A 95 -6.90 -10.07 -9.32
N LEU A 96 -6.71 -9.76 -8.03
CA LEU A 96 -5.55 -9.01 -7.56
C LEU A 96 -4.25 -9.78 -7.81
N LEU A 97 -4.21 -11.07 -7.47
CA LEU A 97 -3.03 -11.92 -7.68
C LEU A 97 -2.69 -12.07 -9.16
N LEU A 98 -3.71 -12.15 -10.03
CA LEU A 98 -3.53 -12.19 -11.48
C LEU A 98 -2.88 -10.89 -11.99
N ALA A 99 -3.39 -9.73 -11.59
CA ALA A 99 -2.80 -8.44 -11.96
C ALA A 99 -1.34 -8.31 -11.48
N VAL A 100 -1.04 -8.76 -10.26
CA VAL A 100 0.33 -8.76 -9.72
C VAL A 100 1.26 -9.69 -10.52
N ARG A 101 0.82 -10.89 -10.89
CA ARG A 101 1.60 -11.83 -11.70
C ARG A 101 1.97 -11.24 -13.06
N SER A 102 1.04 -10.57 -13.72
CA SER A 102 1.31 -9.89 -14.98
C SER A 102 2.30 -8.74 -14.82
N LEU A 103 2.17 -7.90 -13.79
CA LEU A 103 3.15 -6.85 -13.49
C LEU A 103 4.56 -7.40 -13.24
N CYS A 104 4.66 -8.64 -12.74
CA CYS A 104 5.93 -9.36 -12.56
C CYS A 104 6.42 -10.07 -13.84
N GLY A 105 5.72 -9.97 -14.97
CA GLY A 105 6.08 -10.61 -16.24
C GLY A 105 5.86 -12.13 -16.25
N THR A 106 4.97 -12.64 -15.40
CA THR A 106 4.58 -14.06 -15.37
C THR A 106 3.20 -14.21 -16.02
N GLU A 107 3.14 -14.40 -17.34
CA GLU A 107 1.91 -14.15 -18.10
C GLU A 107 1.15 -15.37 -18.63
N ASP A 108 -0.18 -15.23 -18.59
CA ASP A 108 -1.17 -15.77 -19.52
C ASP A 108 -2.08 -14.59 -19.94
N GLY A 109 -1.79 -13.96 -21.09
CA GLY A 109 -2.18 -12.56 -21.40
C GLY A 109 -3.68 -12.25 -21.50
N ALA A 110 -4.52 -13.21 -21.88
CA ALA A 110 -5.97 -13.00 -22.03
C ALA A 110 -6.69 -12.79 -20.67
N ALA A 111 -6.15 -13.35 -19.60
CA ALA A 111 -6.72 -13.21 -18.26
C ALA A 111 -6.45 -11.81 -17.68
N LEU A 112 -5.33 -11.18 -18.06
CA LEU A 112 -4.96 -9.84 -17.63
C LEU A 112 -5.89 -8.75 -18.19
N GLU A 113 -6.19 -8.79 -19.49
CA GLU A 113 -7.09 -7.80 -20.11
C GLU A 113 -8.47 -7.80 -19.44
N GLN A 114 -8.98 -8.99 -19.11
CA GLN A 114 -10.24 -9.13 -18.36
C GLN A 114 -10.13 -8.58 -16.95
N ALA A 115 -9.00 -8.81 -16.26
CA ALA A 115 -8.78 -8.25 -14.93
C ALA A 115 -8.72 -6.72 -14.95
N GLU A 116 -8.06 -6.13 -15.93
CA GLU A 116 -7.98 -4.67 -16.09
C GLU A 116 -9.36 -4.03 -16.34
N GLU A 117 -10.19 -4.65 -17.18
CA GLU A 117 -11.54 -4.16 -17.48
C GLU A 117 -12.43 -4.19 -16.23
N ILE A 118 -12.38 -5.28 -15.47
CA ILE A 118 -13.11 -5.42 -14.20
C ILE A 118 -12.65 -4.39 -13.17
N LEU A 119 -11.33 -4.19 -13.03
CA LEU A 119 -10.76 -3.17 -12.13
C LEU A 119 -11.15 -1.75 -12.52
N ARG A 120 -11.24 -1.45 -13.83
CA ARG A 120 -11.72 -0.14 -14.30
C ARG A 120 -13.18 0.06 -13.97
N ALA A 121 -14.04 -0.94 -14.20
CA ALA A 121 -15.47 -0.87 -13.89
C ALA A 121 -15.74 -0.69 -12.39
N ALA A 122 -14.95 -1.32 -11.52
CA ALA A 122 -15.07 -1.19 -10.06
C ALA A 122 -14.67 0.20 -9.52
N ASN A 123 -13.97 1.01 -10.33
CA ASN A 123 -13.45 2.32 -9.95
C ASN A 123 -14.23 3.50 -10.58
N CYS A 124 -15.32 3.25 -11.30
CA CYS A 124 -16.24 4.25 -11.85
C CYS A 124 -17.41 4.52 -10.89
#